data_AF-A0A6J6CS70-F1
#
_entry.id   AF-A0A6J6CS70-F1
#
_cell.length_a   1.000
_cell.length_b   1.000
_cell.length_c   1.000
_cell.angle_alpha   90.00
_cell.angle_beta   90.00
_cell.angle_gamma   90.00
#
_symmetry.space_group_name_H-M   'P 1'
#
loop_
_entity.id
_entity.type
_entity.pdbx_description
1 polymer ?
#
loop_
_entity_poly.entity_id
_entity_poly.type
_entity_poly.pdbx_seq_one_letter_code
_entity_poly.pdbx_strand_id
1 'polypeptide(L)'
;MRALEDTARTFMPGPVSEILAVHHSWQDLSTLLEPGHDRGVFAYERALRGDIINSDEPEILDIPITPQPWEPTYRYVSYNDDGVVEEFPTSPLWNESVLVSGINATPLDESDTIDAFRRMMNAWTSQSNGTADLAIVEGDPAHALGALGYAGIDSELAPLSCSEAWETLTWAASTGGAHGKRRGVATARSDVWWLFAHIAGLVDEWPCDPQECGEIARACEYYAFRNDKTPTEGWGLHLVIVDPDEGLSVALRAHDSQ
;
A
#
# COMPACT_ATOMS: atom_id res chain seq x y z
N MET A 1 24.71 9.61 17.01
CA MET A 1 24.69 8.71 15.83
C MET A 1 24.80 9.60 14.59
N ARG A 2 25.96 9.67 13.92
CA ARG A 2 26.21 10.58 12.78
C ARG A 2 25.58 10.10 11.45
N ALA A 3 24.98 8.91 11.47
CA ALA A 3 24.38 8.24 10.31
C ALA A 3 22.97 8.76 9.94
N LEU A 4 22.42 9.70 10.71
CA LEU A 4 21.09 10.29 10.47
C LEU A 4 21.15 11.66 9.77
N GLU A 5 22.34 12.18 9.45
CA GLU A 5 22.51 13.42 8.68
C GLU A 5 21.90 13.25 7.25
N ASP A 6 21.16 14.24 6.76
CA ASP A 6 20.41 14.19 5.49
C ASP A 6 21.26 13.79 4.26
N THR A 7 22.54 14.15 4.28
CA THR A 7 23.50 13.77 3.24
C THR A 7 23.77 12.27 3.20
N ALA A 8 23.79 11.58 4.34
CA ALA A 8 23.97 10.13 4.40
C ALA A 8 22.72 9.40 3.87
N ARG A 9 21.51 9.88 4.19
CA ARG A 9 20.24 9.30 3.74
C ARG A 9 20.07 9.30 2.23
N THR A 10 20.66 10.30 1.57
CA THR A 10 20.53 10.48 0.11
C THR A 10 21.14 9.32 -0.68
N PHE A 11 22.16 8.64 -0.12
CA PHE A 11 22.88 7.56 -0.80
C PHE A 11 22.53 6.16 -0.29
N MET A 12 21.58 6.03 0.66
CA MET A 12 21.18 4.73 1.16
C MET A 12 20.25 4.01 0.17
N PRO A 13 20.36 2.68 0.02
CA PRO A 13 19.55 1.89 -0.90
C PRO A 13 18.07 1.80 -0.48
N GLY A 14 17.72 2.31 0.71
CA GLY A 14 16.36 2.36 1.22
C GLY A 14 16.26 3.25 2.46
N PRO A 15 15.09 3.28 3.11
CA PRO A 15 14.86 4.05 4.33
C PRO A 15 15.80 3.62 5.45
N VAL A 16 16.30 4.62 6.21
CA VAL A 16 17.20 4.36 7.35
C VAL A 16 16.54 3.44 8.37
N SER A 17 15.25 3.65 8.64
CA SER A 17 14.47 2.84 9.58
C SER A 17 14.44 1.37 9.18
N GLU A 18 14.21 1.07 7.91
CA GLU A 18 14.17 -0.29 7.37
C GLU A 18 15.55 -0.96 7.47
N ILE A 19 16.61 -0.25 7.09
CA ILE A 19 18.00 -0.75 7.14
C ILE A 19 18.44 -1.01 8.59
N LEU A 20 18.17 -0.09 9.51
CA LEU A 20 18.47 -0.29 10.93
C LEU A 20 17.67 -1.46 11.49
N ALA A 21 16.41 -1.61 11.08
CA ALA A 21 15.53 -2.67 11.56
C ALA A 21 15.96 -4.06 11.10
N VAL A 22 16.79 -4.20 10.06
CA VAL A 22 17.38 -5.50 9.68
C VAL A 22 18.40 -5.98 10.71
N HIS A 23 19.16 -5.06 11.32
CA HIS A 23 20.32 -5.42 12.16
C HIS A 23 20.11 -5.19 13.65
N HIS A 24 19.04 -4.49 14.03
CA HIS A 24 18.81 -4.08 15.41
C HIS A 24 17.36 -4.30 15.83
N SER A 25 17.18 -4.71 17.08
CA SER A 25 15.88 -4.68 17.73
C SER A 25 15.55 -3.29 18.27
N TRP A 26 14.29 -3.07 18.62
CA TRP A 26 13.83 -1.90 19.36
C TRP A 26 14.58 -1.74 20.69
N GLN A 27 14.81 -2.85 21.40
CA GLN A 27 15.54 -2.82 22.67
C GLN A 27 16.99 -2.35 22.51
N ASP A 28 17.64 -2.70 21.39
CA ASP A 28 19.03 -2.33 21.12
C ASP A 28 19.19 -0.82 20.86
N LEU A 29 18.27 -0.22 20.10
CA LEU A 29 18.42 1.16 19.60
C LEU A 29 17.53 2.20 20.28
N SER A 30 16.43 1.81 20.94
CA SER A 30 15.51 2.78 21.54
C SER A 30 16.21 3.73 22.50
N THR A 31 17.11 3.27 23.37
CA THR A 31 17.80 4.20 24.29
C THR A 31 18.83 5.13 23.62
N LEU A 32 19.18 4.86 22.36
CA LEU A 32 20.17 5.60 21.58
C LEU A 32 19.55 6.57 20.56
N LEU A 33 18.25 6.42 20.29
CA LEU A 33 17.50 7.27 19.36
C LEU A 33 16.82 8.41 20.12
N GLU A 34 17.10 9.64 19.68
CA GLU A 34 16.45 10.84 20.22
C GLU A 34 14.94 10.81 19.94
N PRO A 35 14.10 11.35 20.83
CA PRO A 35 12.67 11.49 20.57
C PRO A 35 12.42 12.30 19.28
N GLY A 36 11.52 11.80 18.43
CA GLY A 36 11.18 12.46 17.17
C GLY A 36 10.75 11.49 16.07
N HIS A 37 10.63 12.01 14.86
CA HIS A 37 10.08 11.28 13.72
C HIS A 37 10.84 9.99 13.39
N ASP A 38 12.18 10.04 13.30
CA ASP A 38 12.97 8.86 12.93
C ASP A 38 12.86 7.71 13.93
N ARG A 39 12.82 8.05 15.22
CA ARG A 39 12.60 7.09 16.31
C ARG A 39 11.23 6.44 16.16
N GLY A 40 10.21 7.26 15.90
CA GLY A 40 8.85 6.80 15.65
C GLY A 40 8.79 5.82 14.47
N VAL A 41 9.30 6.20 13.30
CA VAL A 41 9.30 5.31 12.12
C VAL A 41 10.07 4.01 12.39
N PHE A 42 11.20 4.08 13.10
CA PHE A 42 11.92 2.88 13.52
C PHE A 42 11.09 2.00 14.48
N ALA A 43 10.31 2.59 15.38
CA ALA A 43 9.38 1.86 16.25
C ALA A 43 8.31 1.12 15.44
N TYR A 44 7.69 1.78 14.45
CA TYR A 44 6.74 1.13 13.53
C TYR A 44 7.41 -0.03 12.75
N GLU A 45 8.59 0.18 12.17
CA GLU A 45 9.32 -0.87 11.45
C GLU A 45 9.64 -2.08 12.36
N ARG A 46 10.00 -1.85 13.62
CA ARG A 46 10.27 -2.93 14.57
C ARG A 46 9.00 -3.62 15.07
N ALA A 47 7.91 -2.89 15.29
CA ALA A 47 6.61 -3.47 15.62
C ALA A 47 6.12 -4.40 14.52
N LEU A 48 6.26 -3.98 13.25
CA LEU A 48 5.98 -4.79 12.08
C LEU A 48 6.80 -6.10 12.06
N ARG A 49 8.05 -6.04 12.53
CA ARG A 49 8.94 -7.22 12.68
C ARG A 49 8.74 -8.00 13.99
N GLY A 50 7.71 -7.67 14.78
CA GLY A 50 7.30 -8.42 15.97
C GLY A 50 7.91 -7.95 17.28
N ASP A 51 8.60 -6.81 17.32
CA ASP A 51 9.06 -6.25 18.58
C ASP A 51 7.89 -5.65 19.37
N ILE A 52 8.00 -5.73 20.70
CA ILE A 52 7.08 -5.04 21.61
C ILE A 52 7.58 -3.61 21.77
N ILE A 53 6.77 -2.65 21.34
CA ILE A 53 7.03 -1.22 21.51
C ILE A 53 6.34 -0.75 22.79
N ASN A 54 6.96 0.20 23.49
CA ASN A 54 6.39 0.77 24.70
C ASN A 54 5.13 1.58 24.35
N SER A 55 4.10 1.49 25.19
CA SER A 55 2.81 2.15 24.97
C SER A 55 2.86 3.68 25.09
N ASP A 56 3.96 4.25 25.59
CA ASP A 56 4.20 5.69 25.67
C ASP A 56 4.96 6.24 24.46
N GLU A 57 5.32 5.39 23.49
CA GLU A 57 5.94 5.83 22.25
C GLU A 57 4.91 6.61 21.39
N PRO A 58 5.23 7.82 20.91
CA PRO A 58 4.28 8.62 20.13
C PRO A 58 3.90 7.98 18.79
N GLU A 59 2.59 7.98 18.49
CA GLU A 59 2.05 7.53 17.22
C GLU A 59 2.20 8.62 16.15
N ILE A 60 3.36 8.68 15.51
CA ILE A 60 3.69 9.74 14.54
C ILE A 60 3.09 9.52 13.13
N LEU A 61 2.53 8.33 12.86
CA LEU A 61 1.93 7.99 11.56
C LEU A 61 0.40 7.96 11.63
N ASP A 62 -0.18 8.50 12.70
CA ASP A 62 -1.62 8.59 12.93
C ASP A 62 -2.35 7.24 12.78
N ILE A 63 -1.66 6.14 13.06
CA ILE A 63 -2.18 4.77 13.10
C ILE A 63 -1.50 4.00 14.25
N PRO A 64 -2.08 2.91 14.76
CA PRO A 64 -1.47 2.13 15.83
C PRO A 64 -0.07 1.64 15.46
N ILE A 65 0.90 1.80 16.37
CA ILE A 65 2.28 1.30 16.16
C ILE A 65 2.30 -0.21 15.92
N THR A 66 1.56 -0.95 16.74
CA THR A 66 1.45 -2.41 16.63
C THR A 66 0.49 -2.78 15.50
N PRO A 67 0.90 -3.70 14.59
CA PRO A 67 -0.01 -4.26 13.60
C PRO A 67 -1.24 -4.90 14.25
N GLN A 68 -2.41 -4.62 13.71
CA GLN A 68 -3.67 -5.16 14.16
C GLN A 68 -3.84 -6.62 13.69
N PRO A 69 -4.59 -7.46 14.41
CA PRO A 69 -4.72 -8.89 14.07
C PRO A 69 -5.34 -9.19 12.70
N TRP A 70 -6.06 -8.22 12.12
CA TRP A 70 -6.68 -8.35 10.79
C TRP A 70 -5.75 -7.92 9.66
N GLU A 71 -4.65 -7.21 9.96
CA GLU A 71 -3.67 -6.78 8.97
C GLU A 71 -2.86 -7.98 8.45
N PRO A 72 -2.32 -7.91 7.23
CA PRO A 72 -1.48 -8.98 6.70
C PRO A 72 -0.16 -9.12 7.45
N THR A 73 0.47 -10.27 7.28
CA THR A 73 1.92 -10.37 7.53
C THR A 73 2.65 -9.66 6.40
N TYR A 74 3.19 -8.48 6.67
CA TYR A 74 3.88 -7.69 5.65
C TYR A 74 5.20 -8.33 5.20
N ARG A 75 5.44 -8.29 3.89
CA ARG A 75 6.73 -8.62 3.28
C ARG A 75 7.76 -7.50 3.49
N TYR A 76 9.00 -7.91 3.71
CA TYR A 76 10.15 -7.02 3.84
C TYR A 76 11.17 -7.35 2.75
N VAL A 77 11.93 -6.35 2.34
CA VAL A 77 13.11 -6.56 1.49
C VAL A 77 14.29 -6.98 2.34
N SER A 78 15.27 -7.61 1.69
CA SER A 78 16.60 -7.78 2.28
C SER A 78 17.60 -6.84 1.61
N TYR A 79 18.62 -6.44 2.35
CA TYR A 79 19.72 -5.61 1.85
C TYR A 79 21.01 -6.43 1.86
N ASN A 80 21.75 -6.40 0.75
CA ASN A 80 23.07 -6.99 0.61
C ASN A 80 24.04 -6.01 -0.05
N ASP A 81 25.27 -6.46 -0.30
CA ASP A 81 26.32 -5.62 -0.91
C ASP A 81 25.96 -5.14 -2.34
N ASP A 82 25.05 -5.84 -3.02
CA ASP A 82 24.58 -5.52 -4.37
C ASP A 82 23.32 -4.64 -4.39
N GLY A 83 22.75 -4.32 -3.22
CA GLY A 83 21.61 -3.43 -3.07
C GLY A 83 20.41 -4.07 -2.38
N VAL A 84 19.21 -3.71 -2.83
CA VAL A 84 17.94 -4.22 -2.29
C VAL A 84 17.52 -5.46 -3.10
N VAL A 85 17.15 -6.53 -2.40
CA VAL A 85 16.58 -7.73 -3.00
C VAL A 85 15.08 -7.72 -2.77
N GLU A 86 14.32 -7.58 -3.85
CA GLU A 86 12.87 -7.46 -3.84
C GLU A 86 12.22 -8.79 -4.25
N GLU A 87 11.33 -9.29 -3.39
CA GLU A 87 10.47 -10.43 -3.68
C GLU A 87 9.02 -9.94 -3.78
N PHE A 88 8.52 -9.81 -5.01
CA PHE A 88 7.16 -9.33 -5.26
C PHE A 88 6.11 -10.20 -4.55
N PRO A 89 4.96 -9.60 -4.16
CA PRO A 89 3.82 -10.36 -3.65
C PRO A 89 3.46 -11.51 -4.59
N THR A 90 3.03 -12.63 -3.99
CA THR A 90 2.67 -13.82 -4.76
C THR A 90 1.51 -13.50 -5.69
N SER A 91 1.66 -13.87 -6.97
CA SER A 91 0.58 -13.72 -7.94
C SER A 91 -0.67 -14.49 -7.50
N PRO A 92 -1.87 -13.93 -7.72
CA PRO A 92 -3.12 -14.62 -7.40
C PRO A 92 -3.28 -15.91 -8.22
N LEU A 93 -4.14 -16.78 -7.71
CA LEU A 93 -4.54 -18.00 -8.41
C LEU A 93 -5.54 -17.67 -9.53
N TRP A 94 -5.03 -17.45 -10.74
CA TRP A 94 -5.83 -17.09 -11.91
C TRP A 94 -6.79 -18.18 -12.42
N ASN A 95 -6.64 -19.43 -11.96
CA ASN A 95 -7.53 -20.53 -12.35
C ASN A 95 -8.97 -20.39 -11.84
N GLU A 96 -9.19 -19.54 -10.83
CA GLU A 96 -10.52 -19.21 -10.30
C GLU A 96 -11.02 -17.84 -10.78
N SER A 97 -10.33 -17.25 -11.77
CA SER A 97 -10.71 -15.94 -12.28
C SER A 97 -12.01 -15.97 -13.08
N VAL A 98 -12.73 -14.85 -13.04
CA VAL A 98 -13.93 -14.61 -13.84
C VAL A 98 -13.64 -13.54 -14.90
N LEU A 99 -14.24 -13.70 -16.07
CA LEU A 99 -14.13 -12.71 -17.14
C LEU A 99 -15.23 -11.65 -16.97
N VAL A 100 -14.83 -10.38 -16.96
CA VAL A 100 -15.72 -9.23 -16.81
C VAL A 100 -15.40 -8.21 -17.90
N SER A 101 -16.41 -7.79 -18.66
CA SER A 101 -16.28 -6.72 -19.65
C SER A 101 -16.56 -5.37 -19.01
N GLY A 102 -15.61 -4.42 -19.10
CA GLY A 102 -15.79 -3.10 -18.49
C GLY A 102 -17.02 -2.35 -19.04
N ILE A 103 -17.79 -1.74 -18.15
CA ILE A 103 -19.01 -0.99 -18.47
C ILE A 103 -18.75 0.50 -18.32
N ASN A 104 -19.10 1.30 -19.32
CA ASN A 104 -19.01 2.77 -19.23
C ASN A 104 -19.78 3.26 -18.00
N ALA A 105 -19.05 3.85 -17.05
CA ALA A 105 -19.59 4.45 -15.84
C ALA A 105 -18.95 5.83 -15.64
N THR A 106 -19.68 6.73 -15.01
CA THR A 106 -19.13 8.04 -14.60
C THR A 106 -18.53 7.86 -13.21
N PRO A 107 -17.23 8.13 -13.00
CA PRO A 107 -16.64 8.06 -11.67
C PRO A 107 -17.27 9.09 -10.74
N LEU A 108 -17.38 8.73 -9.46
CA LEU A 108 -17.74 9.66 -8.39
C LEU A 108 -16.63 10.72 -8.23
N ASP A 109 -17.02 11.92 -7.83
CA ASP A 109 -16.10 13.04 -7.59
C ASP A 109 -15.46 12.94 -6.20
N GLU A 110 -14.56 11.96 -6.06
CA GLU A 110 -13.87 11.62 -4.82
C GLU A 110 -12.44 12.16 -4.84
N SER A 111 -12.31 13.49 -4.94
CA SER A 111 -11.00 14.16 -5.11
C SER A 111 -10.00 13.79 -4.02
N ASP A 112 -10.45 13.71 -2.79
CA ASP A 112 -9.58 13.46 -1.64
C ASP A 112 -9.08 12.01 -1.63
N THR A 113 -9.92 11.05 -2.01
CA THR A 113 -9.53 9.64 -2.17
C THR A 113 -8.55 9.44 -3.31
N ILE A 114 -8.77 10.14 -4.44
CA ILE A 114 -7.84 10.14 -5.58
C ILE A 114 -6.49 10.75 -5.16
N ASP A 115 -6.49 11.85 -4.41
CA ASP A 115 -5.27 12.50 -3.96
C ASP A 115 -4.53 11.67 -2.90
N ALA A 116 -5.24 10.94 -2.03
CA ALA A 116 -4.66 9.94 -1.12
C ALA A 116 -3.91 8.85 -1.90
N PHE A 117 -4.51 8.31 -2.96
CA PHE A 117 -3.86 7.30 -3.81
C PHE A 117 -2.66 7.87 -4.58
N ARG A 118 -2.79 9.09 -5.15
CA ARG A 118 -1.67 9.75 -5.83
C ARG A 118 -0.50 10.02 -4.91
N ARG A 119 -0.77 10.45 -3.67
CA ARG A 119 0.28 10.64 -2.65
C ARG A 119 0.98 9.31 -2.33
N MET A 120 0.20 8.23 -2.16
CA MET A 120 0.74 6.89 -1.92
C MET A 120 1.67 6.43 -3.06
N MET A 121 1.29 6.71 -4.31
CA MET A 121 2.05 6.30 -5.50
C MET A 121 3.07 7.34 -5.99
N ASN A 122 3.31 8.42 -5.24
CA ASN A 122 4.13 9.55 -5.69
C ASN A 122 5.58 9.17 -6.05
N ALA A 123 6.15 8.15 -5.42
CA ALA A 123 7.50 7.69 -5.77
C ALA A 123 7.56 7.11 -7.19
N TRP A 124 6.49 6.46 -7.65
CA TRP A 124 6.40 5.90 -8.99
C TRP A 124 6.16 7.00 -10.04
N THR A 125 5.30 7.96 -9.73
CA THR A 125 4.85 8.98 -10.71
C THR A 125 5.75 10.20 -10.81
N SER A 126 6.40 10.61 -9.70
CA SER A 126 7.24 11.81 -9.66
C SER A 126 8.74 11.51 -9.67
N GLN A 127 9.15 10.32 -9.23
CA GLN A 127 10.57 9.92 -9.16
C GLN A 127 10.91 8.78 -10.13
N SER A 128 9.91 8.27 -10.87
CA SER A 128 10.07 7.28 -11.92
C SER A 128 9.22 7.63 -13.14
N ASN A 129 9.00 6.66 -14.04
CA ASN A 129 8.20 6.86 -15.26
C ASN A 129 6.79 6.26 -15.13
N GLY A 130 6.33 6.10 -13.89
CA GLY A 130 5.10 5.38 -13.59
C GLY A 130 3.84 6.22 -13.77
N THR A 131 2.73 5.52 -13.87
CA THR A 131 1.39 6.10 -13.83
C THR A 131 0.58 5.47 -12.69
N ALA A 132 -0.34 6.23 -12.14
CA ALA A 132 -1.24 5.78 -11.08
C ALA A 132 -2.62 6.40 -11.27
N ASP A 133 -3.63 5.56 -11.43
CA ASP A 133 -5.02 5.94 -11.67
C ASP A 133 -5.95 5.18 -10.71
N LEU A 134 -7.00 5.87 -10.26
CA LEU A 134 -8.04 5.35 -9.39
C LEU A 134 -9.39 5.82 -9.92
N ALA A 135 -10.38 4.94 -9.93
CA ALA A 135 -11.77 5.29 -10.20
C ALA A 135 -12.69 4.66 -9.16
N ILE A 136 -13.65 5.43 -8.65
CA ILE A 136 -14.69 5.00 -7.71
C ILE A 136 -16.04 5.16 -8.39
N VAL A 137 -16.91 4.17 -8.27
CA VAL A 137 -18.26 4.18 -8.84
C VAL A 137 -19.25 3.54 -7.88
N GLU A 138 -20.52 3.95 -7.98
CA GLU A 138 -21.63 3.10 -7.57
C GLU A 138 -21.78 1.96 -8.59
N GLY A 139 -21.77 0.72 -8.12
CA GLY A 139 -21.93 -0.46 -8.96
C GLY A 139 -20.90 -1.55 -8.71
N ASP A 140 -20.74 -2.42 -9.70
CA ASP A 140 -19.93 -3.63 -9.64
C ASP A 140 -18.51 -3.42 -10.22
N PRO A 141 -17.63 -4.44 -10.15
CA PRO A 141 -16.29 -4.36 -10.73
C PRO A 141 -16.23 -3.96 -12.20
N ALA A 142 -17.25 -4.28 -13.00
CA ALA A 142 -17.29 -3.94 -14.42
C ALA A 142 -17.41 -2.42 -14.62
N HIS A 143 -18.21 -1.76 -13.80
CA HIS A 143 -18.36 -0.30 -13.81
C HIS A 143 -17.06 0.39 -13.38
N ALA A 144 -16.41 -0.11 -12.33
CA ALA A 144 -15.17 0.48 -11.84
C ALA A 144 -14.04 0.37 -12.87
N LEU A 145 -13.90 -0.80 -13.50
CA LEU A 145 -12.95 -1.00 -14.60
C LEU A 145 -13.25 -0.09 -15.79
N GLY A 146 -14.52 0.06 -16.15
CA GLY A 146 -14.91 0.96 -17.24
C GLY A 146 -14.59 2.42 -16.94
N ALA A 147 -14.87 2.90 -15.72
CA ALA A 147 -14.52 4.25 -15.28
C ALA A 147 -13.00 4.48 -15.20
N LEU A 148 -12.20 3.44 -14.91
CA LEU A 148 -10.74 3.48 -14.95
C LEU A 148 -10.18 3.54 -16.40
N GLY A 149 -11.04 3.43 -17.42
CA GLY A 149 -10.66 3.50 -18.84
C GLY A 149 -10.64 2.16 -19.56
N TYR A 150 -11.18 1.10 -18.96
CA TYR A 150 -11.28 -0.24 -19.57
C TYR A 150 -12.68 -0.56 -20.11
N ALA A 151 -13.47 0.45 -20.47
CA ALA A 151 -14.81 0.23 -21.02
C ALA A 151 -14.75 -0.56 -22.34
N GLY A 152 -15.54 -1.63 -22.42
CA GLY A 152 -15.56 -2.56 -23.55
C GLY A 152 -14.34 -3.48 -23.64
N ILE A 153 -13.47 -3.49 -22.62
CA ILE A 153 -12.31 -4.38 -22.54
C ILE A 153 -12.64 -5.52 -21.58
N ASP A 154 -12.40 -6.75 -22.03
CA ASP A 154 -12.53 -7.95 -21.20
C ASP A 154 -11.33 -8.05 -20.25
N SER A 155 -11.60 -8.17 -18.96
CA SER A 155 -10.62 -8.32 -17.90
C SER A 155 -10.88 -9.61 -17.12
N GLU A 156 -9.81 -10.35 -16.81
CA GLU A 156 -9.87 -11.46 -15.86
C GLU A 156 -9.73 -10.89 -14.44
N LEU A 157 -10.63 -11.28 -13.54
CA LEU A 157 -10.61 -10.91 -12.13
C LEU A 157 -10.35 -12.17 -11.29
N ALA A 158 -9.20 -12.24 -10.64
CA ALA A 158 -8.88 -13.30 -9.69
C ALA A 158 -9.16 -12.82 -8.26
N PRO A 159 -9.90 -13.58 -7.44
CA PRO A 159 -10.21 -13.19 -6.07
C PRO A 159 -8.94 -13.11 -5.22
N LEU A 160 -8.94 -12.17 -4.28
CA LEU A 160 -7.93 -12.00 -3.24
C LEU A 160 -8.62 -11.99 -1.87
N SER A 161 -7.94 -12.52 -0.86
CA SER A 161 -8.29 -12.22 0.52
C SER A 161 -7.95 -10.77 0.87
N CYS A 162 -8.60 -10.22 1.90
CA CYS A 162 -8.25 -8.92 2.48
C CYS A 162 -6.75 -8.81 2.79
N SER A 163 -6.16 -9.88 3.35
CA SER A 163 -4.72 -9.93 3.66
C SER A 163 -3.87 -9.77 2.39
N GLU A 164 -4.16 -10.53 1.33
CA GLU A 164 -3.39 -10.44 0.08
C GLU A 164 -3.54 -9.07 -0.59
N ALA A 165 -4.74 -8.50 -0.58
CA ALA A 165 -4.98 -7.17 -1.14
C ALA A 165 -4.23 -6.07 -0.38
N TRP A 166 -4.32 -6.05 0.96
CA TRP A 166 -3.61 -5.09 1.80
C TRP A 166 -2.09 -5.24 1.71
N GLU A 167 -1.59 -6.48 1.60
CA GLU A 167 -0.17 -6.73 1.38
C GLU A 167 0.27 -6.20 0.00
N THR A 168 -0.53 -6.41 -1.04
CA THR A 168 -0.27 -5.92 -2.40
C THR A 168 -0.23 -4.39 -2.45
N LEU A 169 -1.19 -3.72 -1.81
CA LEU A 169 -1.23 -2.25 -1.69
C LEU A 169 0.00 -1.72 -0.95
N THR A 170 0.32 -2.34 0.20
CA THR A 170 1.44 -1.90 1.03
C THR A 170 2.77 -2.14 0.31
N TRP A 171 2.89 -3.24 -0.42
CA TRP A 171 4.05 -3.48 -1.26
C TRP A 171 4.21 -2.36 -2.30
N ALA A 172 3.16 -2.06 -3.08
CA ALA A 172 3.18 -0.98 -4.08
C ALA A 172 3.61 0.36 -3.48
N ALA A 173 3.02 0.71 -2.34
CA ALA A 173 3.29 1.95 -1.62
C ALA A 173 4.71 2.00 -1.00
N SER A 174 5.32 0.83 -0.74
CA SER A 174 6.66 0.75 -0.14
C SER A 174 7.78 0.91 -1.16
N THR A 175 7.56 0.56 -2.44
CA THR A 175 8.60 0.63 -3.47
C THR A 175 8.66 2.00 -4.14
N GLY A 176 9.73 2.25 -4.89
CA GLY A 176 9.89 3.46 -5.68
C GLY A 176 9.53 3.31 -7.16
N GLY A 177 8.86 2.22 -7.55
CA GLY A 177 8.80 1.82 -8.95
C GLY A 177 10.17 1.34 -9.45
N ALA A 178 10.42 1.44 -10.75
CA ALA A 178 11.66 0.98 -11.40
C ALA A 178 12.87 1.84 -11.04
N HIS A 179 12.68 3.16 -10.87
CA HIS A 179 13.79 4.12 -10.68
C HIS A 179 13.71 4.98 -9.42
N GLY A 180 12.54 5.05 -8.78
CA GLY A 180 12.34 5.86 -7.58
C GLY A 180 12.92 5.21 -6.33
N LYS A 181 12.97 5.98 -5.23
CA LYS A 181 13.46 5.48 -3.95
C LYS A 181 12.40 4.69 -3.21
N ARG A 182 12.82 3.56 -2.62
CA ARG A 182 12.03 2.80 -1.66
C ARG A 182 11.63 3.67 -0.46
N ARG A 183 10.36 3.57 -0.05
CA ARG A 183 9.72 4.35 1.02
C ARG A 183 9.61 3.60 2.35
N GLY A 184 9.64 2.27 2.30
CA GLY A 184 9.60 1.40 3.48
C GLY A 184 8.18 1.00 3.88
N VAL A 185 8.09 -0.10 4.62
CA VAL A 185 6.81 -0.76 4.94
C VAL A 185 6.01 0.04 5.96
N ALA A 186 6.65 0.66 6.96
CA ALA A 186 5.95 1.46 7.97
C ALA A 186 5.19 2.64 7.34
N THR A 187 5.86 3.41 6.49
CA THR A 187 5.26 4.54 5.77
C THR A 187 4.18 4.07 4.79
N ALA A 188 4.43 2.96 4.10
CA ALA A 188 3.47 2.38 3.17
C ALA A 188 2.19 1.92 3.87
N ARG A 189 2.34 1.28 5.04
CA ARG A 189 1.21 0.85 5.87
C ARG A 189 0.33 2.04 6.25
N SER A 190 0.91 3.15 6.70
CA SER A 190 0.12 4.35 7.04
C SER A 190 -0.62 4.94 5.83
N ASP A 191 -0.01 4.94 4.65
CA ASP A 191 -0.69 5.41 3.45
C ASP A 191 -1.85 4.48 3.03
N VAL A 192 -1.70 3.16 3.20
CA VAL A 192 -2.79 2.21 2.90
C VAL A 192 -3.95 2.36 3.88
N TRP A 193 -3.66 2.54 5.18
CA TRP A 193 -4.68 2.89 6.16
C TRP A 193 -5.43 4.17 5.81
N TRP A 194 -4.69 5.23 5.42
CA TRP A 194 -5.27 6.50 5.04
C TRP A 194 -6.14 6.38 3.77
N LEU A 195 -5.62 5.72 2.72
CA LEU A 195 -6.38 5.45 1.49
C LEU A 195 -7.64 4.63 1.77
N PHE A 196 -7.52 3.57 2.57
CA PHE A 196 -8.67 2.73 2.89
C PHE A 196 -9.71 3.48 3.73
N ALA A 197 -9.29 4.30 4.68
CA ALA A 197 -10.20 5.15 5.44
C ALA A 197 -10.99 6.10 4.53
N HIS A 198 -10.37 6.65 3.48
CA HIS A 198 -11.07 7.43 2.46
C HIS A 198 -12.11 6.59 1.70
N ILE A 199 -11.73 5.38 1.25
CA ILE A 199 -12.63 4.47 0.54
C ILE A 199 -13.82 4.06 1.41
N ALA A 200 -13.57 3.78 2.70
CA ALA A 200 -14.55 3.30 3.66
C ALA A 200 -15.32 4.43 4.39
N GLY A 201 -15.08 5.70 4.05
CA GLY A 201 -15.75 6.83 4.69
C GLY A 201 -15.37 7.07 6.17
N LEU A 202 -14.21 6.58 6.62
CA LEU A 202 -13.74 6.65 8.01
C LEU A 202 -12.89 7.90 8.33
N VAL A 203 -12.74 8.82 7.38
CA VAL A 203 -11.84 9.98 7.53
C VAL A 203 -12.38 11.07 8.45
N ASP A 204 -13.70 11.13 8.67
CA ASP A 204 -14.33 12.13 9.54
C ASP A 204 -13.91 11.98 11.01
N GLU A 205 -13.52 10.78 11.42
CA GLU A 205 -13.05 10.45 12.77
C GLU A 205 -11.56 10.08 12.81
N TRP A 206 -10.73 10.58 11.89
CA TRP A 206 -9.32 10.20 11.82
C TRP A 206 -8.49 10.64 13.05
N PRO A 207 -7.62 9.76 13.62
CA PRO A 207 -7.41 8.35 13.27
C PRO A 207 -8.62 7.46 13.51
N CYS A 208 -9.01 6.66 12.51
CA CYS A 208 -10.18 5.80 12.62
C CYS A 208 -9.96 4.69 13.66
N ASP A 209 -11.07 4.17 14.21
CA ASP A 209 -10.99 3.06 15.15
C ASP A 209 -10.39 1.81 14.46
N PRO A 210 -9.31 1.22 15.00
CA PRO A 210 -8.63 0.10 14.38
C PRO A 210 -9.50 -1.15 14.21
N GLN A 211 -10.48 -1.36 15.08
CA GLN A 211 -11.36 -2.51 15.00
C GLN A 211 -12.42 -2.30 13.92
N GLU A 212 -13.04 -1.12 13.87
CA GLU A 212 -14.01 -0.74 12.84
C GLU A 212 -13.39 -0.80 11.43
N CYS A 213 -12.21 -0.20 11.26
CA CYS A 213 -11.44 -0.27 10.01
C CYS A 213 -11.23 -1.72 9.55
N GLY A 214 -10.84 -2.60 10.49
CA GLY A 214 -10.65 -4.02 10.22
C GLY A 214 -11.92 -4.84 9.99
N GLU A 215 -13.07 -4.38 10.50
CA GLU A 215 -14.38 -4.98 10.21
C GLU A 215 -14.80 -4.67 8.78
N ILE A 216 -14.72 -3.40 8.36
CA ILE A 216 -15.06 -2.97 6.99
C ILE A 216 -14.07 -3.58 5.98
N ALA A 217 -12.76 -3.53 6.26
CA ALA A 217 -11.75 -4.12 5.39
C ALA A 217 -12.00 -5.61 5.11
N ARG A 218 -12.51 -6.37 6.08
CA ARG A 218 -12.85 -7.80 5.90
C ARG A 218 -14.21 -8.03 5.25
N ALA A 219 -15.10 -7.04 5.27
CA ALA A 219 -16.40 -7.10 4.60
C ALA A 219 -16.29 -6.80 3.09
N CYS A 220 -15.29 -6.02 2.68
CA CYS A 220 -15.00 -5.79 1.26
C CYS A 220 -14.60 -7.08 0.51
N GLU A 221 -14.90 -7.10 -0.79
CA GLU A 221 -14.39 -8.10 -1.73
C GLU A 221 -13.21 -7.52 -2.51
N TYR A 222 -12.21 -8.35 -2.80
CA TYR A 222 -10.98 -7.91 -3.46
C TYR A 222 -10.67 -8.78 -4.68
N TYR A 223 -10.23 -8.13 -5.76
CA TYR A 223 -9.85 -8.81 -6.99
C TYR A 223 -8.57 -8.22 -7.55
N ALA A 224 -7.60 -9.06 -7.87
CA ALA A 224 -6.58 -8.67 -8.82
C ALA A 224 -7.21 -8.71 -10.23
N PHE A 225 -6.88 -7.76 -11.09
CA PHE A 225 -7.33 -7.79 -12.48
C PHE A 225 -6.18 -7.79 -13.47
N ARG A 226 -6.41 -8.41 -14.63
CA ARG A 226 -5.53 -8.28 -15.80
C ARG A 226 -6.32 -8.30 -17.10
N ASN A 227 -5.81 -7.62 -18.12
CA ASN A 227 -6.35 -7.62 -19.47
C ASN A 227 -5.22 -7.48 -20.51
N ASP A 228 -5.59 -7.37 -21.78
CA ASP A 228 -4.63 -7.20 -22.90
C ASP A 228 -3.84 -5.89 -22.86
N LYS A 229 -4.23 -4.94 -21.99
CA LYS A 229 -3.52 -3.68 -21.74
C LYS A 229 -2.69 -3.71 -20.46
N THR A 230 -2.84 -4.73 -19.61
CA THR A 230 -2.00 -4.89 -18.43
C THR A 230 -0.55 -5.13 -18.89
N PRO A 231 0.43 -4.38 -18.35
CA PRO A 231 1.82 -4.57 -18.71
C PRO A 231 2.26 -6.03 -18.54
N THR A 232 2.95 -6.56 -19.54
CA THR A 232 3.48 -7.95 -19.53
C THR A 232 4.90 -8.04 -18.95
N GLU A 233 5.56 -6.90 -18.77
CA GLU A 233 6.90 -6.78 -18.23
C GLU A 233 6.87 -5.92 -16.96
N GLY A 234 7.63 -6.33 -15.94
CA GLY A 234 7.64 -5.68 -14.63
C GLY A 234 6.48 -6.09 -13.71
N TRP A 235 6.38 -5.41 -12.58
CA TRP A 235 5.32 -5.57 -11.59
C TRP A 235 4.50 -4.29 -11.51
N GLY A 236 3.18 -4.41 -11.33
CA GLY A 236 2.29 -3.27 -11.19
C GLY A 236 1.07 -3.62 -10.34
N LEU A 237 0.52 -2.61 -9.68
CA LEU A 237 -0.71 -2.71 -8.91
C LEU A 237 -1.92 -2.71 -9.86
N HIS A 238 -2.75 -3.75 -9.79
CA HIS A 238 -4.02 -3.84 -10.52
C HIS A 238 -5.04 -4.50 -9.59
N LEU A 239 -5.84 -3.68 -8.91
CA LEU A 239 -6.75 -4.13 -7.85
C LEU A 239 -8.14 -3.54 -8.06
N VAL A 240 -9.18 -4.33 -7.81
CA VAL A 240 -10.54 -3.86 -7.58
C VAL A 240 -10.92 -4.18 -6.14
N ILE A 241 -11.50 -3.20 -5.45
CA ILE A 241 -12.09 -3.32 -4.12
C ILE A 241 -13.59 -3.07 -4.26
N VAL A 242 -14.42 -3.96 -3.73
CA VAL A 242 -15.87 -3.81 -3.71
C VAL A 242 -16.31 -3.68 -2.26
N ASP A 243 -17.03 -2.61 -1.95
CA ASP A 243 -17.80 -2.51 -0.72
C ASP A 243 -19.26 -2.92 -1.03
N PRO A 244 -19.67 -4.14 -0.67
CA PRO A 244 -21.02 -4.60 -0.97
C PRO A 244 -22.10 -3.90 -0.13
N ASP A 245 -21.75 -3.36 1.03
CA ASP A 245 -22.71 -2.72 1.94
C ASP A 245 -23.07 -1.30 1.45
N GLU A 246 -22.08 -0.58 0.91
CA GLU A 246 -22.29 0.73 0.28
C GLU A 246 -22.60 0.64 -1.23
N GLY A 247 -22.45 -0.54 -1.84
CA GLY A 247 -22.64 -0.73 -3.28
C GLY A 247 -21.61 0.01 -4.13
N LEU A 248 -20.40 0.20 -3.59
CA LEU A 248 -19.30 0.92 -4.22
C LEU A 248 -18.25 -0.05 -4.76
N SER A 249 -17.66 0.30 -5.90
CA SER A 249 -16.50 -0.39 -6.44
C SER A 249 -15.39 0.60 -6.77
N VAL A 250 -14.17 0.28 -6.35
CA VAL A 250 -12.95 1.05 -6.58
C VAL A 250 -11.99 0.24 -7.43
N ALA A 251 -11.58 0.77 -8.58
CA ALA A 251 -10.52 0.18 -9.39
C ALA A 251 -9.25 1.02 -9.29
N LEU A 252 -8.13 0.35 -9.00
CA LEU A 252 -6.82 0.93 -8.75
C LEU A 252 -5.82 0.36 -9.75
N ARG A 253 -5.07 1.23 -10.40
CA ARG A 253 -3.94 0.83 -11.24
C ARG A 253 -2.72 1.67 -10.92
N ALA A 254 -1.58 1.04 -10.76
CA ALA A 254 -0.29 1.70 -10.91
C ALA A 254 0.69 0.79 -11.65
N HIS A 255 1.40 1.34 -12.62
CA HIS A 255 2.45 0.62 -13.32
C HIS A 255 3.61 1.55 -13.60
N ASP A 256 4.79 0.98 -13.70
CA ASP A 256 6.00 1.69 -14.07
C ASP A 256 6.75 0.90 -15.13
N SER A 257 7.04 1.57 -16.24
CA SER A 257 7.83 0.98 -17.32
C SER A 257 9.31 1.10 -16.99
N GLN A 258 10.06 0.00 -17.14
CA GLN A 258 11.53 0.03 -17.00
C GLN A 258 12.18 1.05 -17.94
#